data_AF-A0A255EJF5-F1
#
_entry.id   AF-A0A255EJF5-F1
#
_cell.length_a   1.000
_cell.length_b   1.000
_cell.length_c   1.000
_cell.angle_alpha   90.00
_cell.angle_beta   90.00
_cell.angle_gamma   90.00
#
_symmetry.space_group_name_H-M   'P 1'
#
loop_
_entity.id
_entity.type
_entity.pdbx_description
1 polymer ?
#
loop_
_entity_poly.entity_id
_entity_poly.type
_entity_poly.pdbx_seq_one_letter_code
_entity_poly.pdbx_strand_id
1 'polypeptide(L)' 'MLQKNVLDRKRWQTREELRIAIITWIERTYHRRRRQARLGKLTPIEYETIMNPTANLAA' A
#
# COMPACT_ATOMS: atom_id res chain seq x y z
N MET A 1 6.80 -4.13 7.39
CA MET A 1 6.89 -4.39 5.92
C MET A 1 7.42 -3.19 5.16
N LEU A 2 6.89 -1.99 5.40
CA LEU A 2 7.33 -0.76 4.74
C LEU A 2 8.84 -0.50 4.89
N GLN A 3 9.39 -0.82 6.06
CA GLN A 3 10.82 -0.68 6.40
C GLN A 3 11.74 -1.29 5.33
N LYS A 4 11.74 -2.64 5.22
CA LYS A 4 12.60 -3.37 4.28
C LYS A 4 12.25 -3.14 2.80
N ASN A 5 11.00 -2.79 2.49
CA ASN A 5 10.53 -2.71 1.11
C ASN A 5 10.67 -1.32 0.48
N VAL A 6 10.74 -0.27 1.30
CA VAL A 6 10.77 1.13 0.83
C VAL A 6 11.86 1.91 1.55
N LEU A 7 11.82 1.96 2.89
CA LEU A 7 12.73 2.80 3.68
C LEU A 7 14.19 2.37 3.54
N ASP A 8 14.46 1.07 3.64
CA ASP A 8 15.83 0.53 3.65
C ASP A 8 16.40 0.30 2.24
N ARG A 9 15.61 0.55 1.18
CA ARG A 9 16.00 0.24 -0.22
C ARG A 9 17.11 1.13 -0.75
N LYS A 10 17.15 2.38 -0.29
CA LYS A 10 18.16 3.39 -0.66
C LYS A 10 18.11 4.53 0.36
N ARG A 11 19.15 5.36 0.38
CA ARG A 11 19.08 6.66 1.06
C ARG A 11 18.20 7.62 0.25
N TRP A 12 17.31 8.30 0.94
CA TRP A 12 16.41 9.31 0.37
C TRP A 12 17.00 10.69 0.64
N GLN A 13 17.00 11.57 -0.37
CA GLN A 13 17.54 12.92 -0.20
C GLN A 13 16.55 13.81 0.54
N THR A 14 15.24 13.59 0.34
CA THR A 14 14.19 14.37 0.99
C THR A 14 13.10 13.49 1.57
N ARG A 15 12.37 14.05 2.54
CA ARG A 15 11.18 13.41 3.11
C ARG A 15 10.05 13.27 2.08
N GLU A 16 9.98 14.17 1.10
CA GLU A 16 8.94 14.15 0.07
C GLU A 16 9.15 12.99 -0.90
N GLU A 17 10.38 12.77 -1.36
CA GLU A 17 10.71 11.58 -2.17
C GLU A 17 10.36 10.28 -1.45
N LEU A 18 10.65 10.21 -0.15
CA LEU A 18 10.28 9.06 0.68
C LEU A 18 8.75 8.91 0.76
N ARG A 19 8.01 10.01 0.97
CA ARG A 19 6.54 9.99 1.02
C ARG A 19 5.94 9.48 -0.29
N ILE A 20 6.41 9.99 -1.42
CA ILE A 20 5.97 9.56 -2.75
C ILE A 20 6.27 8.08 -2.95
N ALA A 21 7.46 7.61 -2.57
CA ALA A 21 7.83 6.20 -2.67
C ALA A 21 6.97 5.29 -1.79
N ILE A 22 6.64 5.74 -0.57
CA ILE A 22 5.74 5.03 0.35
C ILE A 22 4.35 4.88 -0.27
N ILE A 23 3.73 5.97 -0.71
CA ILE A 23 2.38 5.95 -1.31
C ILE A 23 2.39 5.06 -2.55
N THR A 24 3.38 5.24 -3.43
CA THR A 24 3.52 4.45 -4.65
C THR A 24 3.64 2.95 -4.37
N TRP A 25 4.41 2.55 -3.35
CA TRP A 25 4.57 1.16 -2.98
C TRP A 25 3.30 0.59 -2.35
N ILE A 26 2.62 1.38 -1.51
CA ILE A 26 1.36 1.01 -0.90
C ILE A 26 0.31 0.75 -2.01
N GLU A 27 0.11 1.70 -2.91
CA GLU A 27 -0.86 1.59 -4.00
C GLU A 27 -0.54 0.44 -4.96
N ARG A 28 0.71 0.35 -5.45
CA ARG A 28 1.05 -0.62 -6.50
C ARG A 28 1.30 -2.03 -5.99
N THR A 29 1.83 -2.18 -4.78
CA THR A 29 2.30 -3.48 -4.27
C THR A 29 1.44 -3.95 -3.11
N TYR A 30 1.24 -3.10 -2.11
CA TYR A 30 0.57 -3.50 -0.87
C TYR A 30 -0.93 -3.72 -1.10
N HIS A 31 -1.63 -2.76 -1.71
CA HIS A 31 -3.08 -2.83 -1.94
C HIS A 31 -3.47 -3.89 -2.96
N ARG A 32 -2.70 -4.05 -4.05
CA ARG A 32 -3.12 -4.88 -5.20
C ARG A 32 -2.62 -6.32 -5.19
N ARG A 33 -1.47 -6.62 -4.60
CA ARG A 33 -0.84 -7.95 -4.74
C ARG A 33 -0.81 -8.78 -3.48
N ARG A 34 -0.87 -8.14 -2.30
CA ARG A 34 -0.64 -8.85 -1.05
C ARG A 34 -1.94 -9.32 -0.41
N ARG A 35 -2.21 -10.62 -0.50
CA ARG A 35 -3.29 -11.26 0.26
C ARG A 35 -2.89 -11.46 1.72
N GLN A 36 -3.76 -11.06 2.64
CA GLN A 36 -3.47 -11.12 4.07
C GLN A 36 -4.35 -12.14 4.79
N ALA A 37 -3.74 -13.08 5.50
CA ALA A 37 -4.48 -14.06 6.28
C ALA A 37 -5.38 -13.41 7.35
N ARG A 38 -4.94 -12.29 7.94
CA ARG A 38 -5.74 -11.50 8.89
C ARG A 38 -6.97 -10.83 8.26
N LEU A 39 -6.96 -10.61 6.95
CA LEU A 39 -8.10 -10.09 6.18
C LEU A 39 -8.87 -11.22 5.48
N GLY A 40 -8.77 -12.47 5.97
CA GLY A 40 -9.46 -13.60 5.35
C GLY A 40 -8.88 -14.03 3.99
N LYS A 41 -7.59 -13.77 3.75
CA LYS A 41 -6.88 -13.95 2.46
C LYS A 41 -7.32 -12.98 1.35
N LEU A 42 -8.02 -11.91 1.71
CA LEU A 42 -8.29 -10.79 0.80
C LEU A 42 -7.06 -9.90 0.63
N THR A 43 -7.00 -9.23 -0.50
CA THR A 43 -6.14 -8.06 -0.69
C THR A 43 -6.75 -6.85 0.05
N PRO A 44 -5.94 -5.85 0.45
CA PRO A 44 -6.46 -4.66 1.09
C PRO A 44 -7.53 -3.93 0.24
N ILE A 45 -7.38 -3.91 -1.09
CA ILE A 45 -8.37 -3.28 -1.97
C ILE A 45 -9.71 -4.03 -1.97
N GLU A 46 -9.69 -5.37 -1.95
CA GLU A 46 -10.92 -6.17 -1.84
C GLU A 46 -11.59 -5.95 -0.48
N TYR A 47 -10.80 -5.90 0.60
CA TYR A 47 -11.32 -5.62 1.94
C TYR A 47 -11.95 -4.22 2.03
N GLU A 48 -11.28 -3.18 1.53
CA GLU A 48 -11.79 -1.81 1.50
C GLU A 48 -13.03 -1.68 0.61
N THR A 49 -13.08 -2.39 -0.52
CA THR A 49 -14.26 -2.40 -1.40
C THR A 49 -15.49 -3.00 -0.68
N ILE A 50 -15.28 -4.03 0.15
CA ILE A 50 -16.36 -4.69 0.91
C ILE A 50 -16.79 -3.84 2.12
N MET A 51 -15.85 -3.18 2.81
CA MET A 51 -16.14 -2.43 4.03
C MET A 51 -16.42 -0.94 3.84
N ASN A 52 -15.93 -0.32 2.77
CA ASN A 52 -15.96 1.13 2.58
C ASN A 52 -16.06 1.51 1.09
N PRO A 53 -17.26 1.37 0.48
CA PRO A 53 -17.45 1.53 -0.97
C PRO A 53 -17.06 2.91 -1.52
N THR A 54 -16.97 3.94 -0.67
CA THR A 54 -16.58 5.32 -1.04
C THR A 54 -15.10 5.45 -1.46
N ALA A 55 -14.21 4.56 -0.99
CA ALA A 55 -12.79 4.61 -1.35
C ALA A 55 -12.52 4.19 -2.81
N ASN A 56 -13.49 3.54 -3.46
CA ASN A 56 -13.34 2.97 -4.80
C ASN A 56 -13.68 3.95 -5.94
N LEU A 57 -14.19 5.16 -5.64
CA LEU A 57 -14.65 6.15 -6.63
C LEU A 57 -13.55 7.09 -7.16
N ALA A 58 -12.31 6.96 -6.69
CA ALA A 58 -11.20 7.84 -7.06
C ALA A 58 -10.22 7.22 -8.07
N ALA A 59 -10.64 6.18 -8.82
CA ALA A 59 -9.80 5.47 -9.78
C ALA A 59 -10.10 5.84 -11.23
#